data_AF-A0A7V9BH31-F1
#
_entry.id   AF-A0A7V9BH31-F1
#
_cell.length_a   1.000
_cell.length_b   1.000
_cell.length_c   1.000
_cell.angle_alpha   90.00
_cell.angle_beta   90.00
_cell.angle_gamma   90.00
#
_symmetry.space_group_name_H-M   'P 1'
#
loop_
_entity.id
_entity.type
_entity.pdbx_description
1 polymer ?
#
loop_
_entity_poly.entity_id
_entity_poly.type
_entity_poly.pdbx_seq_one_letter_code
_entity_poly.pdbx_strand_id
1 'polypeptide(L)' 'LQHPGMDSITLGWAGGLEVGDPHYYRVQGPTFLIEYDNTQNNANHIHSVWRDFGNDFGRDLLREHYKRAVH' A
#
# COMPACT_ATOMS: atom_id res chain seq x y z
N LEU A 1 -3.93 21.28 7.62
CA LEU A 1 -4.48 19.93 7.35
C LEU A 1 -4.39 19.15 8.64
N GLN A 2 -5.49 18.63 9.18
CA GLN A 2 -5.41 17.71 10.32
C GLN A 2 -4.84 16.40 9.80
N HIS A 3 -3.71 15.97 10.36
CA HIS A 3 -3.21 14.62 10.11
C HIS A 3 -4.14 13.64 10.83
N PRO A 4 -4.73 12.67 10.12
CA PRO A 4 -5.50 11.63 10.79
C PRO A 4 -4.60 10.94 11.81
N GLY A 5 -5.06 10.87 13.06
CA GLY A 5 -4.31 10.26 14.15
C GLY A 5 -4.03 8.77 13.91
N MET A 6 -3.11 8.21 14.70
CA MET A 6 -2.73 6.79 14.62
C MET A 6 -3.90 5.82 14.83
N ASP A 7 -5.00 6.28 15.44
CA ASP A 7 -6.23 5.51 15.68
C ASP A 7 -6.89 4.99 14.39
N SER A 8 -6.57 5.59 13.24
CA SER A 8 -7.09 5.20 11.93
C SER A 8 -6.20 4.21 11.17
N ILE A 9 -5.12 3.72 11.79
CA ILE A 9 -4.18 2.77 11.18
C ILE A 9 -4.59 1.35 11.55
N THR A 10 -4.72 0.50 10.53
CA THR A 10 -5.06 -0.92 10.70
C THR A 10 -3.92 -1.83 10.25
N LEU A 11 -3.74 -2.94 10.96
CA LEU A 11 -2.83 -4.02 10.59
C LEU A 11 -3.63 -5.22 10.10
N GLY A 12 -3.23 -5.79 8.96
CA GLY A 12 -3.65 -7.10 8.49
C GLY A 12 -2.46 -8.05 8.45
N TRP A 13 -2.65 -9.29 8.91
CA TRP A 13 -1.68 -10.37 8.84
C TRP A 13 -2.30 -11.57 8.15
N ALA A 14 -1.51 -12.28 7.35
CA ALA A 14 -1.87 -13.59 6.82
C ALA A 14 -0.62 -14.48 6.73
N GLY A 15 -0.79 -15.77 7.00
CA GLY A 15 0.30 -16.74 6.93
C GLY A 15 0.75 -17.25 8.30
N GLY A 16 1.87 -17.97 8.31
CA GLY A 16 2.38 -18.63 9.51
C GLY A 16 2.98 -17.64 10.51
N LEU A 17 3.23 -18.11 11.73
CA LEU A 17 3.80 -17.29 12.82
C LEU A 17 5.24 -17.71 13.17
N GLU A 18 5.70 -18.82 12.61
CA GLU A 18 7.03 -19.35 12.86
C GLU A 18 8.06 -18.79 11.87
N VAL A 19 9.32 -18.80 12.27
CA VAL A 19 10.42 -18.34 11.42
C VAL A 19 10.51 -19.23 10.17
N GLY A 20 10.45 -18.59 9.00
CA GLY A 20 10.53 -19.26 7.71
C GLY A 20 9.18 -19.62 7.10
N ASP A 21 8.08 -19.42 7.83
CA ASP A 21 6.75 -19.60 7.25
C ASP A 21 6.46 -18.53 6.18
N PRO A 22 5.76 -18.89 5.09
CA PRO A 22 5.17 -17.92 4.17
C PRO A 22 4.23 -16.98 4.93
N HIS A 23 4.44 -15.68 4.78
CA HIS A 23 3.62 -14.68 5.47
C HIS A 23 3.52 -13.37 4.70
N TYR A 24 2.51 -12.62 5.07
CA TYR A 24 2.11 -11.35 4.50
C TYR A 24 1.64 -10.43 5.62
N TYR A 25 1.98 -9.14 5.52
CA TYR A 25 1.32 -8.13 6.33
C TYR A 25 1.08 -6.84 5.57
N ARG A 26 0.07 -6.12 6.05
CA ARG A 26 -0.31 -4.80 5.55
C ARG A 26 -0.53 -3.85 6.71
N VAL A 27 0.08 -2.69 6.65
CA VAL A 27 -0.24 -1.55 7.50
C VAL A 27 -0.89 -0.50 6.64
N GLN A 28 -2.12 -0.13 6.96
CA GLN A 28 -2.90 0.78 6.14
C GLN A 28 -3.45 1.92 6.99
N GLY A 29 -3.19 3.15 6.55
CA GLY A 29 -3.85 4.35 7.04
C GLY A 29 -4.77 4.94 5.98
N PRO A 30 -5.47 6.05 6.29
CA PRO A 30 -6.39 6.70 5.34
C PRO A 30 -5.70 7.31 4.12
N THR A 31 -4.39 7.56 4.17
CA THR A 31 -3.63 8.20 3.08
C THR A 31 -2.52 7.34 2.50
N PHE A 32 -2.24 6.18 3.10
CA PHE A 32 -1.10 5.35 2.71
C PHE A 32 -1.36 3.87 2.94
N LEU A 33 -0.54 3.05 2.30
CA LEU A 33 -0.46 1.62 2.54
C LEU A 33 1.00 1.15 2.48
N ILE A 34 1.38 0.32 3.45
CA ILE A 34 2.62 -0.45 3.45
C ILE A 34 2.23 -1.91 3.32
N GLU A 35 2.86 -2.59 2.38
CA GLU A 35 2.65 -4.00 2.14
C GLU A 35 3.99 -4.74 2.16
N TYR A 36 3.95 -5.94 2.75
CA TYR A 36 5.05 -6.88 2.77
C TYR A 36 4.49 -8.26 2.43
N ASP A 37 5.14 -8.94 1.49
CA ASP A 37 4.80 -10.29 1.06
C ASP A 37 6.09 -11.11 1.00
N ASN A 38 6.12 -12.22 1.73
CA ASN A 38 7.15 -13.23 1.62
C ASN A 38 6.50 -14.61 1.50
N THR A 39 5.69 -14.79 0.47
CA THR A 39 5.00 -16.06 0.19
C THR A 39 5.61 -16.86 -0.96
N GLN A 40 6.47 -16.23 -1.76
CA GLN A 40 7.10 -16.84 -2.94
C GLN A 40 8.39 -17.58 -2.60
N ASN A 41 8.81 -18.49 -3.51
CA ASN A 41 10.09 -19.20 -3.44
C ASN A 41 10.38 -19.84 -2.06
N ASN A 42 9.35 -20.44 -1.46
CA ASN A 42 9.43 -21.02 -0.12
C ASN A 42 9.83 -19.98 0.95
N ALA A 43 9.15 -18.82 0.93
CA ALA A 43 9.36 -17.69 1.84
C ALA A 43 10.81 -17.16 1.83
N ASN A 44 11.44 -17.13 0.65
CA ASN A 44 12.83 -16.69 0.47
C ASN A 44 12.97 -15.59 -0.59
N HIS A 45 11.87 -14.93 -0.96
CA HIS A 45 11.91 -13.80 -1.88
C HIS A 45 10.87 -12.78 -1.46
N ILE A 46 11.34 -11.71 -0.82
CA ILE A 46 10.47 -10.70 -0.26
C ILE A 46 10.06 -9.68 -1.33
N HIS A 47 8.82 -9.24 -1.27
CA HIS A 47 8.31 -8.05 -1.94
C HIS A 47 7.84 -7.06 -0.88
N SER A 48 8.12 -5.77 -1.08
CA SER A 48 7.52 -4.74 -0.25
C SER A 48 7.18 -3.51 -1.08
N VAL A 49 6.07 -2.88 -0.71
CA VAL A 49 5.53 -1.69 -1.37
C VAL A 49 5.16 -0.67 -0.31
N TRP A 50 5.49 0.58 -0.58
CA TRP A 50 4.85 1.74 0.03
C TRP A 50 4.06 2.47 -1.05
N ARG A 51 2.77 2.65 -0.80
CA ARG A 51 1.84 3.39 -1.64
C ARG A 51 1.33 4.65 -0.94
N ASP A 52 1.42 5.78 -1.62
CA ASP A 52 0.79 7.04 -1.23
C ASP A 52 -0.42 7.30 -2.15
N PHE A 53 -1.64 7.28 -1.59
CA PHE A 53 -2.86 7.45 -2.38
C PHE A 53 -2.95 8.84 -3.03
N GLY A 54 -2.29 9.84 -2.44
CA GLY A 54 -2.21 11.20 -2.96
C GLY A 54 -1.36 11.31 -4.22
N ASN A 55 -0.38 10.43 -4.37
CA ASN A 55 0.64 10.48 -5.42
C ASN A 55 0.74 9.15 -6.19
N ASP A 56 -0.37 8.42 -6.30
CA ASP A 56 -0.41 7.16 -7.03
C ASP A 56 -0.10 7.35 -8.51
N PHE A 57 0.83 6.53 -9.00
CA PHE A 57 1.10 6.41 -10.42
C PHE A 57 -0.11 5.81 -11.13
N GLY A 58 -0.45 6.33 -12.33
CA GLY A 58 -1.60 5.85 -13.10
C GLY A 58 -2.94 6.52 -12.77
N ARG A 59 -2.95 7.66 -12.05
CA ARG A 59 -4.10 8.57 -12.08
C ARG A 59 -4.42 8.98 -13.51
N ASP A 60 -5.68 9.33 -13.76
CA ASP A 60 -6.18 9.76 -15.08
C ASP A 60 -5.76 11.21 -15.40
N LEU A 61 -4.44 11.41 -15.50
CA LEU A 61 -3.80 12.71 -15.78
C LEU A 61 -4.31 13.31 -17.10
N LEU A 62 -4.60 12.46 -18.08
CA LEU A 62 -5.13 12.89 -19.37
C LEU A 62 -6.55 13.45 -19.22
N ARG A 63 -7.44 12.78 -18.48
CA ARG A 63 -8.77 13.34 -18.18
C ARG A 63 -8.69 14.59 -17.33
N GLU A 64 -7.77 14.66 -16.37
CA GLU A 64 -7.55 15.89 -15.60
C GLU A 64 -7.10 17.06 -16.48
N HIS A 65 -6.22 16.79 -17.47
CA HIS A 65 -5.81 17.78 -18.47
C HIS A 65 -7.01 18.31 -19.27
N TYR A 66 -7.85 17.42 -19.83
CA TYR A 66 -9.06 17.81 -20.57
C TYR A 66 -10.07 18.61 -19.73
N LYS A 67 -10.16 18.35 -18.42
CA LYS A 67 -11.02 19.14 -17.51
C LYS A 67 -10.49 20.54 -17.23
N ARG A 68 -9.17 20.74 -17.28
CA ARG A 68 -8.51 22.01 -16.93
C ARG A 68 -8.19 22.86 -18.15
N ALA A 69 -8.01 22.24 -19.32
CA ALA A 69 -7.79 22.95 -20.57
C ALA A 69 -9.10 23.62 -20.99
N VAL A 70 -9.05 24.94 -21.19
CA VAL A 70 -10.08 25.64 -21.97
C VAL A 70 -9.73 25.37 -23.42
N HIS A 71 -10.52 24.54 -24.08
CA HIS A 71 -10.47 24.33 -25.52
C HIS A 71 -11.32 25.37 -26.24
#